data_AF-A0A3D4ULD8-F1
#
_entry.id   AF-A0A3D4ULD8-F1
#
_cell.length_a   1.000
_cell.length_b   1.000
_cell.length_c   1.000
_cell.angle_alpha   90.00
_cell.angle_beta   90.00
_cell.angle_gamma   90.00
#
_symmetry.space_group_name_H-M   'P 1'
#
loop_
_entity.id
_entity.type
_entity.pdbx_description
1 polymer ?
#
loop_
_entity_poly.entity_id
_entity_poly.type
_entity_poly.pdbx_seq_one_letter_code
_entity_poly.pdbx_strand_id
1 'polypeptide(L)' 'RTPIKLPTGEERKFIADGDEIIMKAYCEREGYRRIGFGECRGIIEPARANT' A
#
# COMPACT_ATOMS: atom_id res chain seq x y z
N ARG A 1 -13.95 -5.46 -13.63
CA ARG A 1 -12.89 -4.96 -12.71
C ARG A 1 -12.16 -3.82 -13.41
N THR A 2 -12.29 -2.59 -12.91
CA THR A 2 -11.75 -1.37 -13.52
C THR A 2 -10.36 -1.08 -12.94
N PRO A 3 -9.33 -0.78 -13.76
CA PRO A 3 -8.00 -0.41 -13.26
C PRO A 3 -8.02 0.85 -12.40
N ILE A 4 -7.09 0.93 -11.45
CA ILE A 4 -6.73 2.17 -10.77
C ILE A 4 -5.56 2.84 -11.50
N LYS A 5 -5.59 4.16 -11.62
CA LYS A 5 -4.46 4.96 -12.09
C LYS A 5 -3.65 5.42 -10.88
N LEU A 6 -2.35 5.15 -10.93
CA LEU A 6 -1.39 5.64 -9.95
C LEU A 6 -0.93 7.06 -10.32
N PRO A 7 -0.47 7.87 -9.35
CA PRO A 7 0.08 9.21 -9.63
C PRO A 7 1.28 9.20 -10.60
N THR A 8 1.96 8.06 -10.71
CA THR A 8 3.07 7.83 -11.67
C THR A 8 2.59 7.69 -13.12
N GLY A 9 1.27 7.60 -13.36
CA GLY A 9 0.66 7.35 -14.67
C GLY A 9 0.46 5.87 -15.00
N GLU A 10 0.96 4.98 -14.16
CA GLU A 10 0.75 3.54 -14.30
C GLU A 10 -0.70 3.15 -14.00
N GLU A 11 -1.15 2.05 -14.61
CA GLU A 11 -2.43 1.41 -14.27
C GLU A 11 -2.20 0.07 -13.58
N ARG A 12 -3.00 -0.22 -12.54
CA ARG A 12 -3.01 -1.51 -11.86
C ARG A 12 -4.43 -2.04 -11.72
N LYS A 13 -4.61 -3.33 -11.96
CA LYS A 13 -5.86 -4.05 -11.59
C LYS A 13 -5.68 -4.85 -10.31
N PHE A 14 -4.47 -5.38 -10.09
CA PHE A 14 -4.01 -6.14 -8.94
C PHE A 14 -2.56 -5.73 -8.65
N ILE A 15 -2.08 -6.13 -7.47
CA ILE A 15 -0.67 -6.06 -7.12
C ILE A 15 0.18 -6.89 -8.08
N ALA A 16 1.37 -6.40 -8.38
CA ALA A 16 2.39 -7.05 -9.19
C ALA A 16 3.70 -7.21 -8.38
N ASP A 17 4.58 -8.09 -8.85
CA ASP A 17 5.91 -8.26 -8.27
C ASP A 17 6.66 -6.93 -8.27
N GLY A 18 7.27 -6.60 -7.14
CA GLY A 18 7.95 -5.33 -6.89
C GLY A 18 7.06 -4.19 -6.39
N ASP A 19 5.73 -4.33 -6.40
CA ASP A 19 4.85 -3.32 -5.80
C ASP A 19 5.09 -3.26 -4.26
N GLU A 20 5.21 -2.06 -3.71
CA GLU A 20 5.24 -1.82 -2.27
C GLU A 20 3.90 -1.25 -1.79
N ILE A 21 3.30 -1.86 -0.76
CA ILE A 21 2.06 -1.40 -0.15
C ILE A 21 2.36 -0.89 1.26
N ILE A 22 1.95 0.35 1.53
CA ILE A 22 2.10 0.99 2.85
C ILE A 22 0.71 1.35 3.37
N MET A 23 0.32 0.72 4.48
CA MET A 23 -0.89 1.06 5.23
C MET A 23 -0.55 1.97 6.40
N LYS A 24 -1.25 3.10 6.50
CA LYS A 24 -1.14 4.05 7.61
C LYS A 24 -2.53 4.27 8.22
N ALA A 25 -2.58 4.37 9.54
CA ALA A 25 -3.82 4.64 10.26
C ALA A 25 -3.54 5.57 11.45
N TYR A 26 -4.55 6.35 11.81
CA TYR A 26 -4.52 7.20 12.98
C TYR A 26 -5.94 7.48 13.49
N CYS A 27 -6.05 7.80 14.77
CA CYS A 27 -7.25 8.40 15.35
C CYS A 27 -7.02 9.90 15.55
N GLU A 28 -8.06 10.69 15.25
CA GLU A 28 -8.02 12.15 15.39
C GLU A 28 -9.35 12.65 15.97
N ARG A 29 -9.24 13.66 16.83
CA ARG A 29 -10.36 14.40 17.42
C ARG A 29 -9.95 15.85 17.58
N GLU A 30 -10.83 16.78 17.24
CA GLU A 30 -10.57 18.22 17.36
C GLU A 30 -10.12 18.61 18.77
N GLY A 31 -9.07 19.44 18.86
CA GLY A 31 -8.47 19.86 20.13
C GLY A 31 -7.58 18.82 20.80
N TYR A 32 -7.42 17.62 20.24
CA TYR A 32 -6.55 16.56 20.75
C TYR A 32 -5.40 16.26 19.78
N ARG A 33 -4.29 15.77 20.33
CA ARG A 33 -3.18 15.25 19.53
C ARG A 33 -3.65 14.00 18.76
N ARG A 34 -3.22 13.90 17.51
CA ARG A 34 -3.39 12.69 16.70
C ARG A 34 -2.64 11.51 17.31
N ILE A 35 -3.26 10.33 17.31
CA ILE A 35 -2.65 9.07 17.75
C ILE A 35 -2.42 8.20 16.52
N GLY A 36 -1.15 8.01 16.14
CA GLY A 36 -0.76 7.22 14.97
C GLY A 36 -0.45 5.77 15.31
N PHE A 37 -0.74 4.87 14.38
CA PHE A 37 -0.38 3.44 14.47
C PHE A 37 0.99 3.11 13.85
N GLY A 38 1.66 4.11 13.25
CA GLY A 38 2.87 3.90 12.45
C GLY A 38 2.54 3.39 11.05
N GLU A 39 3.52 2.72 10.44
CA GLU A 39 3.42 2.14 9.09
C GLU A 39 3.40 0.62 9.16
N CYS A 40 2.47 0.00 8.44
CA CYS A 40 2.53 -1.41 8.09
C CYS A 40 2.86 -1.50 6.60
N ARG A 41 4.04 -2.03 6.26
CA ARG A 41 4.56 -2.08 4.89
C ARG A 41 4.92 -3.49 4.45
N GLY A 42 4.79 -3.76 3.17
CA GLY A 42 5.25 -4.99 2.54
C GLY A 42 5.52 -4.80 1.06
N ILE A 43 6.54 -5.49 0.56
CA ILE A 43 6.90 -5.58 -0.86
C ILE A 43 6.45 -6.94 -1.38
N ILE A 44 5.86 -6.98 -2.57
CA ILE A 44 5.49 -8.23 -3.23
C ILE A 44 6.71 -8.81 -3.92
N GLU A 45 7.31 -9.82 -3.30
CA GLU A 45 8.41 -10.55 -3.93
C GLU A 45 7.89 -11.50 -5.02
N PRO A 46 8.68 -11.75 -6.08
CA PRO A 46 8.35 -12.73 -7.08
C PRO A 46 8.07 -14.11 -6.49
N ALA A 47 7.19 -14.86 -7.16
CA ALA A 47 6.99 -16.25 -6.84
C ALA A 47 8.31 -17.03 -6.95
N ARG A 48 8.51 -18.02 -6.07
CA ARG A 48 9.65 -18.93 -6.18
C ARG A 48 9.59 -19.66 -7.51
N ALA A 49 10.73 -19.77 -8.20
CA ALA A 49 10.83 -20.63 -9.38
C ALA A 49 10.64 -22.09 -8.97
N ASN A 50 9.79 -22.82 -9.70
CA ASN A 50 9.72 -24.27 -9.57
C ASN A 50 10.97 -24.85 -10.23
N THR A 51 11.96 -25.24 -9.41
CA THR A 51 13.11 -26.03 -9.85
C THR A 51 12.81 -27.50 -9.69
#